data_AF-A0A210P663-F1
#
_entry.id   AF-A0A210P663-F1
#
_cell.length_a   1.000
_cell.length_b   1.000
_cell.length_c   1.000
_cell.angle_alpha   90.00
_cell.angle_beta   90.00
_cell.angle_gamma   90.00
#
_symmetry.space_group_name_H-M   'P 1'
#
loop_
_entity.id
_entity.type
_entity.pdbx_description
1 polymer ?
#
loop_
_entity_poly.entity_id
_entity_poly.type
_entity_poly.pdbx_seq_one_letter_code
_entity_poly.pdbx_strand_id
1 'polypeptide(L)' 'MGIWAIVIGIILILLSLLTFRSVTRTFKKLKKGEITNPSPFIAYALWTTDVIALFIGIAGIMTFTFY' A
#
# COMPACT_ATOMS: atom_id res chain seq x y z
N MET A 1 -2.94 -1.26 27.60
CA MET A 1 -2.35 -1.59 26.28
C MET A 1 -3.34 -1.54 25.12
N GLY A 2 -4.67 -1.58 25.32
CA GLY A 2 -5.64 -1.62 24.21
C GLY A 2 -5.70 -0.39 23.29
N ILE A 3 -5.51 0.83 23.80
CA ILE A 3 -5.60 2.05 22.96
C ILE A 3 -4.47 2.17 21.95
N TRP A 4 -3.26 1.71 22.31
CA TRP A 4 -2.10 1.77 21.43
C TRP A 4 -2.20 0.75 20.28
N ALA A 5 -2.75 -0.45 20.55
CA ALA A 5 -2.99 -1.46 19.52
C ALA A 5 -4.01 -0.97 18.46
N ILE A 6 -5.08 -0.30 18.91
CA ILE A 6 -6.08 0.33 18.03
C ILE A 6 -5.43 1.41 17.16
N VAL A 7 -4.64 2.30 17.75
CA VAL A 7 -3.94 3.37 17.01
C VAL A 7 -2.99 2.79 15.96
N ILE A 8 -2.21 1.77 16.32
CA ILE A 8 -1.29 1.08 15.40
C ILE A 8 -2.07 0.40 14.26
N GLY A 9 -3.16 -0.29 14.56
CA GLY A 9 -4.02 -0.92 13.55
C GLY A 9 -4.57 0.08 12.53
N ILE A 10 -5.07 1.24 13.00
CA ILE A 10 -5.56 2.31 12.12
C ILE A 10 -4.44 2.85 11.22
N ILE A 11 -3.25 3.09 11.78
CA ILE A 11 -2.09 3.59 11.02
C ILE A 11 -1.69 2.60 9.93
N LEU A 12 -1.65 1.30 10.22
CA LEU A 12 -1.33 0.26 9.23
C LEU A 12 -2.35 0.22 8.09
N ILE A 13 -3.65 0.29 8.40
CA ILE A 13 -4.71 0.34 7.38
C ILE A 13 -4.57 1.60 6.52
N LEU A 14 -4.34 2.76 7.12
CA LEU A 14 -4.13 4.01 6.38
C LEU A 14 -2.90 3.95 5.48
N LEU A 15 -1.80 3.39 5.97
CA LEU A 15 -0.57 3.18 5.19
C LEU A 15 -0.82 2.30 3.96
N SER A 16 -1.54 1.19 4.14
CA SER A 16 -1.95 0.29 3.04
C SER A 16 -2.76 1.03 1.97
N LEU A 17 -3.78 1.79 2.39
CA LEU A 17 -4.62 2.57 1.48
C LEU A 17 -3.81 3.64 0.72
N LEU A 18 -2.87 4.31 1.40
CA LEU A 18 -1.99 5.29 0.78
C LEU A 18 -1.05 4.64 -0.25
N THR A 19 -0.51 3.46 0.05
CA THR A 19 0.34 2.72 -0.89
C THR A 19 -0.45 2.30 -2.13
N PHE A 20 -1.64 1.70 -1.96
CA PHE A 20 -2.53 1.36 -3.08
C PHE A 20 -2.90 2.56 -3.94
N ARG A 21 -3.19 3.71 -3.31
CA ARG A 21 -3.50 4.95 -4.03
C ARG A 21 -2.29 5.45 -4.82
N SER A 22 -1.09 5.32 -4.26
CA SER A 22 0.17 5.68 -4.94
C SER A 22 0.42 4.78 -6.15
N VAL A 23 0.32 3.47 -5.99
CA VAL A 23 0.48 2.48 -7.08
C VAL A 23 -0.53 2.74 -8.19
N THR A 24 -1.81 2.90 -7.85
CA THR A 24 -2.88 3.18 -8.81
C THR A 24 -2.64 4.48 -9.58
N ARG A 25 -2.18 5.53 -8.90
CA ARG A 25 -1.84 6.81 -9.55
C ARG A 25 -0.67 6.64 -10.51
N THR A 26 0.40 5.96 -10.08
CA THR A 26 1.58 5.71 -10.93
C THR A 26 1.21 4.86 -12.14
N PHE A 27 0.40 3.82 -11.96
CA PHE A 27 -0.10 2.99 -13.06
C PHE A 27 -0.95 3.80 -14.06
N LYS A 28 -1.82 4.69 -13.57
CA LYS A 28 -2.60 5.60 -14.43
C LYS A 28 -1.69 6.56 -15.21
N LYS A 29 -0.66 7.13 -14.57
CA LYS A 29 0.31 8.02 -15.23
C LYS A 29 1.13 7.29 -16.29
N LEU A 30 1.56 6.05 -16.01
CA LEU A 30 2.23 5.17 -16.97
C LEU A 30 1.34 4.91 -18.18
N LYS A 31 0.08 4.52 -17.95
CA LYS A 31 -0.88 4.20 -19.02
C LYS A 31 -1.20 5.42 -19.90
N LYS A 32 -1.23 6.62 -19.32
CA LYS A 32 -1.47 7.87 -20.06
C LYS A 32 -0.25 8.37 -20.84
N GLY A 33 0.92 7.75 -20.70
CA GLY A 33 2.15 8.23 -21.32
C GLY A 33 2.69 9.53 -20.69
N GLU A 34 2.20 9.92 -19.50
CA GLU A 34 2.70 11.08 -18.76
C GLU A 34 4.11 10.83 -18.18
N ILE A 35 4.54 9.57 -18.15
CA ILE A 35 5.90 9.17 -17.80
C ILE A 35 6.60 8.82 -19.11
N THR A 36 7.47 9.73 -19.57
CA THR A 36 8.12 9.71 -20.88
C THR A 36 9.25 8.69 -21.00
N ASN A 37 9.77 8.16 -19.89
CA ASN A 37 10.85 7.15 -19.92
C ASN A 37 10.76 6.20 -18.72
N PRO A 38 9.72 5.35 -18.63
CA PRO A 38 9.57 4.45 -17.49
C PRO A 38 10.61 3.33 -17.54
N SER A 39 11.31 3.13 -16.43
CA SER A 39 12.22 1.98 -16.28
C SER A 39 11.45 0.66 -16.47
N PRO A 40 12.01 -0.35 -17.15
CA PRO A 40 11.38 -1.67 -17.27
C PRO A 40 11.13 -2.33 -15.91
N PHE A 41 11.82 -1.88 -14.85
CA PHE A 41 11.60 -2.35 -13.49
C PHE A 41 10.30 -1.81 -12.85
N ILE A 42 9.66 -0.79 -13.42
CA ILE A 42 8.53 -0.12 -12.77
C ILE A 42 7.30 -1.03 -12.63
N ALA A 43 7.08 -1.95 -13.56
CA ALA A 43 5.98 -2.91 -13.48
C ALA A 43 6.16 -3.87 -12.29
N TYR A 44 7.39 -4.38 -12.11
CA TYR A 44 7.74 -5.23 -10.98
C TYR A 44 7.63 -4.46 -9.67
N ALA A 45 8.15 -3.23 -9.62
CA ALA A 45 8.06 -2.38 -8.44
C ALA A 45 6.61 -2.09 -8.03
N LEU A 46 5.73 -1.82 -8.99
CA LEU A 46 4.30 -1.59 -8.72
C LEU A 46 3.62 -2.85 -8.18
N TRP A 47 3.88 -4.01 -8.80
CA TRP A 47 3.35 -5.29 -8.33
C TRP A 47 3.84 -5.64 -6.92
N THR A 48 5.14 -5.51 -6.64
CA THR A 48 5.68 -5.76 -5.29
C THR A 48 5.11 -4.79 -4.27
N THR A 49 4.90 -3.53 -4.65
CA THR A 49 4.33 -2.52 -3.74
C THR A 49 2.88 -2.84 -3.40
N ASP A 50 2.07 -3.31 -4.36
CA ASP A 50 0.70 -3.78 -4.09
C ASP A 50 0.68 -5.00 -3.16
N VAL A 51 1.59 -5.96 -3.36
CA VAL A 51 1.72 -7.13 -2.47
C VAL A 51 2.08 -6.70 -1.05
N ILE A 52 3.04 -5.79 -0.89
CA ILE A 52 3.42 -5.24 0.42
C ILE A 52 2.25 -4.51 1.07
N ALA A 53 1.52 -3.69 0.30
CA ALA A 53 0.35 -2.95 0.80
C ALA A 53 -0.74 -3.90 1.31
N LEU A 54 -0.96 -5.03 0.63
CA LEU A 54 -1.88 -6.08 1.05
C LEU A 54 -1.47 -6.68 2.40
N PHE A 55 -0.21 -7.06 2.56
CA PHE A 55 0.29 -7.60 3.84
C PHE A 55 0.20 -6.58 4.98
N ILE A 56 0.49 -5.30 4.72
CA ILE A 56 0.33 -4.23 5.71
C ILE A 56 -1.14 -4.09 6.13
N GLY A 57 -2.08 -4.16 5.18
CA GLY A 57 -3.51 -4.11 5.45
C GLY A 57 -3.98 -5.29 6.32
N ILE A 58 -3.56 -6.51 5.98
CA ILE A 58 -3.84 -7.73 6.75
C ILE A 58 -3.26 -7.61 8.16
N ALA A 59 -2.01 -7.16 8.28
CA ALA A 59 -1.37 -6.93 9.58
C ALA A 59 -2.18 -5.95 10.42
N GLY A 60 -2.63 -4.82 9.84
CA GLY A 60 -3.48 -3.84 10.51
C GLY A 60 -4.80 -4.43 11.03
N ILE A 61 -5.46 -5.28 10.24
CA ILE A 61 -6.69 -5.99 10.65
C ILE A 61 -6.40 -7.00 11.77
N MET A 62 -5.28 -7.73 11.68
CA MET A 62 -4.87 -8.67 12.71
C MET A 62 -4.62 -7.98 14.05
N THR A 63 -4.11 -6.75 14.05
CA THR A 63 -3.94 -5.97 15.29
C THR A 63 -5.24 -5.73 16.06
N PHE A 64 -6.41 -5.81 15.41
CA PHE A 64 -7.72 -5.69 16.07
C PHE A 64 -8.36 -7.02 16.49
N THR A 65 -7.90 -8.14 15.92
CA THR A 65 -8.49 -9.47 16.21
C THR A 65 -7.74 -10.22 17.31
N PHE A 66 -6.45 -9.94 17.48
CA PHE A 66 -5.61 -10.53 18.53
C PHE A 66 -5.49 -9.68 19.80
N TYR A 67 -6.23 -8.56 19.89
CA TYR A 67 -6.24 -7.60 21.00
C TYR A 67 -7.65 -7.25 21.43
#